data_AF-A0A7J4H123-F1
#
_entry.id   AF-A0A7J4H123-F1
#
_cell.length_a   1.000
_cell.length_b   1.000
_cell.length_c   1.000
_cell.angle_alpha   90.00
_cell.angle_beta   90.00
_cell.angle_gamma   90.00
#
_symmetry.space_group_name_H-M   'P 1'
#
loop_
_entity.id
_entity.type
_entity.pdbx_description
1 polymer ?
#
loop_
_entity_poly.entity_id
_entity_poly.type
_entity_poly.pdbx_seq_one_letter_code
_entity_poly.pdbx_strand_id
1 'polypeptide(L)'
;MLEDLETFDLESLSELATDLPQALDVVIRKIRQNPLVVYSQPHLLEMPAIACAVLLSQIWFESPLDVTPTFLSNPLRVKEVLKENWHSESISGLISACAHHSMLFHNPPTDRDSILGIMEDVHHSLWHNYALDWLNLFLNTSFGRSALCQLEVPWPILLADKELTSPDLSLVHHMGEGIGKTSLIDVFNSLQSKENNRPPPICVTHPFAGWLFYPSVPNIPNLSEGDVEIHIALHRRLQQ
;
A
#
# COMPACT_ATOMS: atom_id res chain seq x y z
N MET A 1 -19.73 5.86 -21.13
CA MET A 1 -18.50 6.53 -20.65
C MET A 1 -17.32 5.56 -20.53
N LEU A 2 -17.33 4.54 -19.66
CA LEU A 2 -16.25 3.52 -19.65
C LEU A 2 -16.28 2.61 -20.89
N GLU A 3 -17.48 2.24 -21.36
CA GLU A 3 -17.66 1.40 -22.57
C GLU A 3 -17.10 2.05 -23.84
N ASP A 4 -17.06 3.39 -23.90
CA ASP A 4 -16.51 4.10 -25.04
C ASP A 4 -14.99 3.96 -25.11
N LEU A 5 -14.30 4.00 -23.96
CA LEU A 5 -12.83 3.92 -23.88
C LEU A 5 -12.27 2.58 -24.39
N GLU A 6 -13.00 1.48 -24.22
CA GLU A 6 -12.55 0.16 -24.67
C GLU A 6 -12.36 0.07 -26.19
N THR A 7 -13.00 0.97 -26.94
CA THR A 7 -12.93 0.98 -28.42
C THR A 7 -11.68 1.67 -28.96
N PHE A 8 -11.02 2.51 -28.16
CA PHE A 8 -9.83 3.26 -28.56
C PHE A 8 -8.60 2.36 -28.63
N ASP A 9 -7.67 2.67 -29.53
CA ASP A 9 -6.36 2.01 -29.58
C ASP A 9 -5.47 2.42 -28.40
N LEU A 10 -4.36 1.71 -28.22
CA LEU A 10 -3.44 1.94 -27.09
C LEU A 10 -2.78 3.31 -27.16
N GLU A 11 -2.52 3.83 -28.35
CA GLU A 11 -1.90 5.14 -28.55
C GLU A 11 -2.86 6.25 -28.07
N SER A 12 -4.10 6.28 -28.59
CA SER A 12 -5.10 7.25 -28.18
C SER A 12 -5.43 7.17 -26.69
N LEU A 13 -5.52 5.94 -26.15
CA LEU A 13 -5.74 5.74 -24.71
C LEU A 13 -4.58 6.25 -23.86
N SER A 14 -3.35 6.12 -24.37
CA SER A 14 -2.14 6.56 -23.65
C SER A 14 -2.01 8.08 -23.61
N GLU A 15 -2.43 8.78 -24.67
CA GLU A 15 -2.55 10.24 -24.65
C GLU A 15 -3.58 10.68 -23.61
N LEU A 16 -4.78 10.08 -23.64
CA LEU A 16 -5.86 10.37 -22.70
C LEU A 16 -5.51 10.06 -21.24
N ALA A 17 -4.70 9.02 -21.00
CA ALA A 17 -4.31 8.57 -19.67
C ALA A 17 -3.53 9.62 -18.85
N THR A 18 -2.98 10.65 -19.50
CA THR A 18 -2.32 11.77 -18.82
C THR A 18 -3.32 12.58 -17.99
N ASP A 19 -4.53 12.78 -18.51
CA ASP A 19 -5.56 13.61 -17.88
C ASP A 19 -6.70 12.78 -17.29
N LEU A 20 -6.90 11.54 -17.76
CA LEU A 20 -8.00 10.67 -17.38
C LEU A 20 -7.49 9.35 -16.78
N PRO A 21 -7.48 9.21 -15.44
CA PRO A 21 -7.00 8.00 -14.76
C PRO A 21 -7.68 6.70 -15.23
N GLN A 22 -8.97 6.77 -15.59
CA GLN A 22 -9.71 5.60 -16.07
C GLN A 22 -9.17 5.08 -17.41
N ALA A 23 -8.61 5.94 -18.26
CA ALA A 23 -7.98 5.50 -19.51
C ALA A 23 -6.72 4.68 -19.21
N LEU A 24 -5.93 5.05 -18.19
CA LEU A 24 -4.77 4.27 -17.76
C LEU A 24 -5.17 2.88 -17.26
N ASP A 25 -6.29 2.74 -16.55
CA ASP A 25 -6.80 1.43 -16.14
C ASP A 25 -7.14 0.54 -17.35
N VAL A 26 -7.67 1.13 -18.42
CA VAL A 26 -7.93 0.42 -19.69
C VAL A 26 -6.61 0.02 -20.37
N VAL A 27 -5.63 0.93 -20.44
CA VAL A 27 -4.29 0.65 -21.00
C VAL A 27 -3.63 -0.53 -20.27
N ILE A 28 -3.59 -0.49 -18.93
CA ILE A 28 -3.04 -1.57 -18.10
C ILE A 28 -3.73 -2.90 -18.42
N ARG A 29 -5.06 -2.90 -18.49
CA ARG A 29 -5.83 -4.11 -18.77
C ARG A 29 -5.55 -4.67 -20.17
N LYS A 30 -5.52 -3.81 -21.19
CA LYS A 30 -5.22 -4.22 -22.57
C LYS A 30 -3.81 -4.78 -22.72
N ILE A 31 -2.82 -4.16 -22.07
CA ILE A 31 -1.44 -4.67 -22.04
C ILE A 31 -1.39 -6.04 -21.36
N ARG A 32 -2.06 -6.24 -20.22
CA ARG A 32 -2.11 -7.55 -19.56
C ARG A 32 -2.82 -8.63 -20.39
N GLN A 33 -3.84 -8.25 -21.18
CA GLN A 33 -4.55 -9.17 -22.07
C GLN A 33 -3.72 -9.58 -23.30
N ASN A 34 -2.89 -8.66 -23.82
CA ASN A 34 -2.02 -8.93 -24.95
C ASN A 34 -0.64 -8.26 -24.77
N PRO A 35 0.25 -8.82 -23.93
CA PRO A 35 1.57 -8.22 -23.66
C PRO A 35 2.44 -8.11 -24.91
N LEU A 36 2.21 -8.96 -25.92
CA LEU A 36 2.98 -8.97 -27.16
C LEU A 36 2.85 -7.68 -27.98
N VAL A 37 1.79 -6.90 -27.75
CA VAL A 37 1.52 -5.67 -28.50
C VAL A 37 2.67 -4.66 -28.39
N VAL A 38 3.30 -4.54 -27.22
CA VAL A 38 4.39 -3.57 -27.00
C VAL A 38 5.67 -3.94 -27.75
N TYR A 39 5.90 -5.23 -27.99
CA TYR A 39 7.02 -5.69 -28.82
C TYR A 39 6.73 -5.47 -30.31
N SER A 40 5.48 -5.60 -30.73
CA SER A 40 5.07 -5.37 -32.12
C SER A 40 5.02 -3.90 -32.52
N GLN A 41 4.88 -2.99 -31.54
CA GLN A 41 4.77 -1.55 -31.72
C GLN A 41 5.73 -0.81 -30.77
N PRO A 42 7.05 -0.83 -31.04
CA PRO A 42 8.04 -0.31 -30.09
C PRO A 42 7.91 1.19 -29.77
N HIS A 43 7.35 1.98 -30.68
CA HIS A 43 7.07 3.42 -30.46
C HIS A 43 6.14 3.66 -29.27
N LEU A 44 5.27 2.70 -28.93
CA LEU A 44 4.42 2.79 -27.74
C LEU A 44 5.24 2.87 -26.45
N LEU A 45 6.44 2.30 -26.40
CA LEU A 45 7.32 2.35 -25.22
C LEU A 45 7.90 3.74 -24.96
N GLU A 46 7.73 4.69 -25.89
CA GLU A 46 8.07 6.10 -25.72
C GLU A 46 6.93 6.89 -25.04
N MET A 47 5.77 6.26 -24.82
CA MET A 47 4.63 6.89 -24.16
C MET A 47 4.65 6.62 -22.64
N PRO A 48 4.55 7.66 -21.79
CA PRO A 48 4.60 7.50 -20.33
C PRO A 48 3.50 6.59 -19.74
N ALA A 49 2.30 6.62 -20.31
CA ALA A 49 1.20 5.74 -19.88
C ALA A 49 1.47 4.26 -20.18
N ILE A 50 2.06 3.96 -21.34
CA ILE A 50 2.50 2.60 -21.69
C ILE A 50 3.63 2.17 -20.75
N ALA A 51 4.63 3.04 -20.53
CA ALA A 51 5.72 2.76 -19.60
C ALA A 51 5.21 2.45 -18.18
N CYS A 52 4.27 3.26 -17.66
CA CYS A 52 3.58 3.01 -16.39
C CYS A 52 2.88 1.65 -16.39
N ALA A 53 2.11 1.33 -17.45
CA ALA A 53 1.38 0.08 -17.53
C ALA A 53 2.27 -1.16 -17.64
N VAL A 54 3.42 -1.05 -18.34
CA VAL A 54 4.46 -2.08 -18.40
C VAL A 54 5.05 -2.31 -17.00
N LEU A 55 5.42 -1.24 -16.29
CA LEU A 55 5.96 -1.33 -14.92
C LEU A 55 4.95 -1.93 -13.93
N LEU A 56 3.65 -1.67 -14.10
CA LEU A 56 2.59 -2.29 -13.29
C LEU A 56 2.23 -3.72 -13.73
N SER A 57 2.84 -4.22 -14.80
CA SER A 57 2.51 -5.51 -15.41
C SER A 57 3.74 -6.36 -15.69
N GLN A 58 4.86 -6.14 -15.00
CA GLN A 58 6.13 -6.84 -15.28
C GLN A 58 5.99 -8.37 -15.32
N ILE A 59 5.16 -8.95 -14.45
CA ILE A 59 4.92 -10.41 -14.40
C ILE A 59 4.31 -10.99 -15.69
N TRP A 60 3.78 -10.14 -16.57
CA TRP A 60 3.17 -10.52 -17.85
C TRP A 60 4.16 -10.51 -19.02
N PHE A 61 5.41 -10.10 -18.80
CA PHE A 61 6.45 -10.06 -19.82
C PHE A 61 7.49 -11.15 -19.58
N GLU A 62 7.93 -11.80 -20.67
CA GLU A 62 8.98 -12.83 -20.61
C GLU A 62 10.36 -12.23 -20.33
N SER A 63 10.58 -10.99 -20.74
CA SER A 63 11.83 -10.26 -20.56
C SER A 63 11.57 -8.87 -19.99
N PRO A 64 12.44 -8.37 -19.09
CA PRO A 64 12.30 -7.04 -18.54
C PRO A 64 12.47 -6.00 -19.65
N LEU A 65 11.53 -5.07 -19.72
CA LEU A 65 11.57 -3.91 -20.61
C LEU A 65 12.07 -2.71 -19.81
N ASP A 66 13.19 -2.12 -20.20
CA ASP A 66 13.65 -0.88 -19.58
C ASP A 66 12.87 0.31 -20.13
N VAL A 67 11.79 0.63 -19.43
CA VAL A 67 10.94 1.80 -19.69
C VAL A 67 11.13 2.89 -18.63
N THR A 68 12.16 2.76 -17.79
CA THR A 68 12.44 3.67 -16.68
C THR A 68 12.60 5.12 -17.14
N PRO A 69 13.37 5.43 -18.20
CA PRO A 69 13.53 6.81 -18.67
C PRO A 69 12.22 7.41 -19.17
N THR A 70 11.42 6.63 -19.92
CA THR A 70 10.12 7.07 -20.41
C THR A 70 9.17 7.36 -19.27
N PHE A 71 9.09 6.48 -18.27
CA PHE A 71 8.26 6.67 -17.10
C PHE A 71 8.65 7.95 -16.34
N LEU A 72 9.94 8.18 -16.14
CA LEU A 72 10.44 9.36 -15.42
C LEU A 72 10.18 10.68 -16.15
N SER A 73 9.92 10.66 -17.46
CA SER A 73 9.60 11.87 -18.23
C SER A 73 8.23 12.47 -17.87
N ASN A 74 7.26 11.63 -17.50
CA ASN A 74 5.95 12.06 -16.99
C ASN A 74 5.35 10.95 -16.10
N PRO A 75 5.75 10.88 -14.82
CA PRO A 75 5.39 9.76 -13.94
C PRO A 75 3.89 9.69 -13.62
N LEU A 76 3.27 8.55 -13.89
CA LEU A 76 1.86 8.27 -13.57
C LEU A 76 1.76 7.18 -12.50
N ARG A 77 0.80 7.30 -11.56
CA ARG A 77 0.58 6.32 -10.47
C ARG A 77 1.87 5.95 -9.71
N VAL A 78 2.70 6.95 -9.42
CA VAL A 78 4.04 6.78 -8.83
C VAL A 78 4.04 5.83 -7.62
N LYS A 79 3.11 6.02 -6.69
CA LYS A 79 3.01 5.20 -5.46
C LYS A 79 2.83 3.70 -5.78
N GLU A 80 2.01 3.38 -6.78
CA GLU A 80 1.72 2.00 -7.17
C GLU A 80 2.88 1.37 -7.96
N VAL A 81 3.45 2.13 -8.89
CA VAL A 81 4.64 1.69 -9.64
C VAL A 81 5.77 1.37 -8.67
N LEU A 82 6.06 2.25 -7.71
CA LEU A 82 7.14 2.02 -6.74
C LEU A 82 6.85 0.85 -5.81
N LYS A 83 5.60 0.66 -5.37
CA LYS A 83 5.19 -0.49 -4.57
C LYS A 83 5.42 -1.81 -5.30
N GLU A 84 4.92 -1.94 -6.53
CA GLU A 84 5.00 -3.19 -7.31
C GLU A 84 6.43 -3.51 -7.74
N ASN A 85 7.26 -2.48 -7.96
CA ASN A 85 8.63 -2.64 -8.46
C ASN A 85 9.69 -2.58 -7.34
N TRP A 86 9.30 -2.53 -6.06
CA TRP A 86 10.22 -2.27 -4.93
C TRP A 86 11.39 -3.26 -4.84
N HIS A 87 11.16 -4.52 -5.24
CA HIS A 87 12.16 -5.58 -5.23
C HIS A 87 12.73 -5.91 -6.62
N SER A 88 12.39 -5.11 -7.64
CA SER A 88 12.92 -5.26 -9.00
C SER A 88 14.30 -4.64 -9.14
N GLU A 89 15.06 -5.04 -10.16
CA GLU A 89 16.36 -4.43 -10.48
C GLU A 89 16.24 -2.95 -10.86
N SER A 90 15.10 -2.54 -11.44
CA SER A 90 14.82 -1.18 -11.89
C SER A 90 14.53 -0.19 -10.76
N ILE A 91 14.34 -0.66 -9.52
CA ILE A 91 13.91 0.22 -8.40
C ILE A 91 14.87 1.37 -8.16
N SER A 92 16.18 1.14 -8.31
CA SER A 92 17.22 2.16 -8.11
C SER A 92 17.03 3.39 -8.99
N GLY A 93 16.52 3.22 -10.22
CA GLY A 93 16.16 4.34 -11.11
C GLY A 93 14.80 4.93 -10.77
N LEU A 94 13.80 4.08 -10.52
CA LEU A 94 12.41 4.48 -10.34
C LEU A 94 12.19 5.36 -9.09
N ILE A 95 12.88 5.08 -7.99
CA ILE A 95 12.71 5.84 -6.73
C ILE A 95 12.98 7.34 -6.85
N SER A 96 13.70 7.77 -7.89
CA SER A 96 13.89 9.20 -8.19
C SER A 96 12.58 9.94 -8.47
N ALA A 97 11.50 9.24 -8.82
CA ALA A 97 10.17 9.80 -9.03
C ALA A 97 9.50 10.31 -7.74
N CYS A 98 9.95 9.90 -6.55
CA CYS A 98 9.37 10.34 -5.28
C CYS A 98 10.42 10.44 -4.16
N ALA A 99 10.56 11.63 -3.59
CA ALA A 99 11.54 11.91 -2.54
C ALA A 99 11.36 11.00 -1.30
N HIS A 100 10.12 10.78 -0.84
CA HIS A 100 9.85 9.92 0.32
C HIS A 100 10.22 8.45 0.09
N HIS A 101 9.98 7.92 -1.12
CA HIS A 101 10.41 6.56 -1.48
C HIS A 101 11.93 6.47 -1.60
N SER A 102 12.57 7.45 -2.23
CA SER A 102 14.03 7.52 -2.32
C SER A 102 14.70 7.57 -0.94
N MET A 103 14.13 8.36 -0.02
CA MET A 103 14.59 8.46 1.36
C MET A 103 14.43 7.13 2.09
N LEU A 104 13.25 6.48 2.01
CA LEU A 104 13.03 5.16 2.61
C LEU A 104 14.01 4.11 2.06
N PHE A 105 14.29 4.14 0.75
CA PHE A 105 15.13 3.14 0.09
C PHE A 105 16.60 3.23 0.49
N HIS A 106 17.17 4.45 0.52
CA HIS A 106 18.60 4.62 0.77
C HIS A 106 18.95 4.70 2.26
N ASN A 107 18.19 5.47 3.03
CA ASN A 107 18.44 5.69 4.44
C ASN A 107 17.16 6.14 5.14
N PRO A 108 16.38 5.20 5.72
CA PRO A 108 15.16 5.51 6.45
C PRO A 108 15.39 6.61 7.49
N PRO A 109 14.55 7.66 7.52
CA PRO A 109 14.78 8.80 8.37
C PRO A 109 14.47 8.47 9.83
N THR A 110 15.03 9.28 10.73
CA THR A 110 14.80 9.20 12.17
C THR A 110 14.08 10.44 12.72
N ASP A 111 14.00 11.52 11.94
CA ASP A 111 13.26 12.73 12.28
C ASP A 111 11.75 12.56 11.99
N ARG A 112 10.93 13.22 12.81
CA ARG A 112 9.47 13.03 12.76
C ARG A 112 8.84 13.56 11.48
N ASP A 113 9.33 14.67 10.92
CA ASP A 113 8.70 15.29 9.76
C ASP A 113 8.86 14.39 8.52
N SER A 114 10.07 13.86 8.31
CA SER A 114 10.34 12.93 7.21
C SER A 114 9.62 11.60 7.37
N ILE A 115 9.53 11.07 8.60
CA ILE A 115 8.78 9.83 8.85
C ILE A 115 7.29 10.05 8.57
N LEU A 116 6.71 11.19 8.99
CA LEU A 116 5.30 11.48 8.74
C LEU A 116 5.03 11.58 7.24
N GLY A 117 5.89 12.27 6.48
CA GLY A 117 5.80 12.31 5.02
C GLY A 117 5.86 10.93 4.37
N ILE A 118 6.70 10.02 4.90
CA ILE A 118 6.72 8.62 4.44
C ILE A 118 5.42 7.89 4.77
N MET A 119 4.87 8.04 5.98
CA MET A 119 3.61 7.39 6.36
C MET A 119 2.43 7.85 5.49
N GLU A 120 2.44 9.11 5.04
CA GLU A 120 1.41 9.68 4.17
C GLU A 120 1.57 9.27 2.70
N ASP A 121 2.82 9.18 2.23
CA ASP A 121 3.09 9.00 0.79
C ASP A 121 3.51 7.61 0.35
N VAL A 122 4.09 6.82 1.24
CA VAL A 122 4.65 5.52 0.91
C VAL A 122 3.73 4.43 1.43
N HIS A 123 3.44 3.46 0.57
CA HIS A 123 2.60 2.34 0.94
C HIS A 123 3.17 1.59 2.16
N HIS A 124 2.33 1.30 3.16
CA HIS A 124 2.74 0.77 4.46
C HIS A 124 3.51 -0.56 4.40
N SER A 125 3.26 -1.38 3.38
CA SER A 125 4.02 -2.62 3.15
C SER A 125 5.53 -2.40 2.97
N LEU A 126 5.95 -1.22 2.51
CA LEU A 126 7.36 -0.92 2.24
C LEU A 126 8.14 -0.52 3.50
N TRP A 127 7.45 0.00 4.52
CA TRP A 127 8.05 0.42 5.79
C TRP A 127 7.56 -0.38 6.99
N HIS A 128 6.87 -1.51 6.77
CA HIS A 128 6.32 -2.37 7.82
C HIS A 128 7.32 -2.80 8.89
N ASN A 129 8.61 -2.89 8.56
CA ASN A 129 9.67 -3.21 9.50
C ASN A 129 9.88 -2.12 10.55
N TYR A 130 9.63 -0.86 10.21
CA TYR A 130 9.78 0.31 11.08
C TYR A 130 8.50 0.69 11.82
N ALA A 131 7.37 0.02 11.53
CA ALA A 131 6.05 0.44 11.98
C ALA A 131 5.94 0.61 13.50
N LEU A 132 6.48 -0.33 14.29
CA LEU A 132 6.44 -0.25 15.76
C LEU A 132 7.29 0.90 16.30
N ASP A 133 8.51 1.07 15.80
CA ASP A 133 9.42 2.13 16.24
C ASP A 133 8.85 3.51 15.92
N TRP A 134 8.31 3.67 14.71
CA TRP A 134 7.71 4.92 14.31
C TRP A 134 6.42 5.20 15.08
N LEU A 135 5.56 4.20 15.28
CA LEU A 135 4.38 4.34 16.13
C LEU A 135 4.76 4.84 17.53
N ASN A 136 5.75 4.22 18.17
CA ASN A 136 6.25 4.62 19.48
C ASN A 136 6.79 6.06 19.48
N LEU A 137 7.51 6.47 18.43
CA LEU A 137 8.04 7.82 18.30
C LEU A 137 6.92 8.89 18.30
N PHE A 138 5.80 8.62 17.62
CA PHE A 138 4.69 9.56 17.53
C PHE A 138 3.74 9.49 18.72
N LEU A 139 3.37 8.29 19.17
CA LEU A 139 2.39 8.06 20.22
C LEU A 139 2.81 8.71 21.56
N ASN A 140 4.11 8.80 21.81
CA ASN A 140 4.70 9.43 22.99
C ASN A 140 4.62 10.97 23.02
N THR A 141 4.11 11.62 21.96
CA THR A 141 4.00 13.08 21.91
C THR A 141 2.59 13.55 21.60
N SER A 142 2.19 14.70 22.14
CA SER A 142 0.85 15.27 21.86
C SER A 142 0.68 15.60 20.37
N PHE A 143 1.71 16.16 19.73
CA PHE A 143 1.70 16.41 18.28
C PHE A 143 1.57 15.11 17.49
N GLY A 144 2.38 14.09 17.82
CA GLY A 144 2.36 12.83 17.09
C GLY A 144 1.06 12.06 17.26
N ARG A 145 0.44 12.08 18.44
CA ARG A 145 -0.92 11.54 18.62
C ARG A 145 -1.93 12.23 17.72
N SER A 146 -1.89 13.56 17.61
CA SER A 146 -2.78 14.31 16.71
C SER A 146 -2.56 13.95 15.23
N ALA A 147 -1.30 13.78 14.81
CA ALA A 147 -0.96 13.35 13.46
C ALA A 147 -1.47 11.93 13.17
N LEU A 148 -1.16 10.97 14.06
CA LEU A 148 -1.60 9.58 13.94
C LEU A 148 -3.12 9.44 13.83
N CYS A 149 -3.92 10.33 14.39
CA CYS A 149 -5.39 10.28 14.27
C CYS A 149 -5.88 10.41 12.82
N GLN A 150 -5.16 11.20 12.02
CA GLN A 150 -5.55 11.57 10.66
C GLN A 150 -5.02 10.59 9.61
N LEU A 151 -4.06 9.74 9.97
CA LEU A 151 -3.44 8.80 9.04
C LEU A 151 -4.29 7.54 8.86
N GLU A 152 -4.59 7.23 7.60
CA GLU A 152 -5.23 5.98 7.20
C GLU A 152 -4.17 4.87 7.11
N VAL A 153 -3.81 4.31 8.25
CA VAL A 153 -2.81 3.24 8.34
C VAL A 153 -3.49 1.98 8.89
N PRO A 154 -3.36 0.82 8.23
CA PRO A 154 -3.91 -0.44 8.71
C PRO A 154 -3.00 -1.04 9.79
N TRP A 155 -2.95 -0.40 10.97
CA TRP A 155 -2.18 -0.83 12.13
C TRP A 155 -2.39 -2.30 12.53
N PRO A 156 -3.60 -2.90 12.41
CA PRO A 156 -3.77 -4.33 12.62
C PRO A 156 -2.83 -5.21 11.79
N ILE A 157 -2.56 -4.85 10.54
CA ILE A 157 -1.65 -5.59 9.66
C ILE A 157 -0.21 -5.36 10.09
N LEU A 158 0.16 -4.10 10.32
CA LEU A 158 1.54 -3.70 10.60
C LEU A 158 2.08 -4.23 11.93
N LEU A 159 1.19 -4.43 12.90
CA LEU A 159 1.55 -4.82 14.27
C LEU A 159 1.29 -6.30 14.56
N ALA A 160 0.64 -7.05 13.65
CA ALA A 160 0.25 -8.44 13.86
C ALA A 160 1.43 -9.35 14.28
N ASP A 161 2.57 -9.17 13.61
CA ASP A 161 3.78 -9.98 13.79
C ASP A 161 4.81 -9.33 14.73
N LYS A 162 4.44 -8.25 15.42
CA LYS A 162 5.33 -7.55 16.33
C LYS A 162 5.15 -8.08 17.76
N GLU A 163 6.23 -8.09 18.52
CA GLU A 163 6.18 -8.38 19.95
C GLU A 163 5.69 -7.12 20.67
N LEU A 164 4.38 -7.03 20.91
CA LEU A 164 3.78 -5.96 21.71
C LEU A 164 2.67 -6.47 22.63
N THR A 165 2.42 -5.69 23.68
CA THR A 165 1.37 -5.90 24.68
C THR A 165 0.40 -4.72 24.70
N SER A 166 -0.80 -4.90 25.25
CA SER A 166 -1.79 -3.83 25.34
C SER A 166 -1.28 -2.58 26.08
N PRO A 167 -0.46 -2.67 27.16
CA PRO A 167 0.13 -1.51 27.82
C PRO A 167 0.99 -0.62 26.91
N ASP A 168 1.68 -1.20 25.92
CA ASP A 168 2.52 -0.46 24.97
C ASP A 168 1.69 0.53 24.13
N LEU A 169 0.39 0.26 23.96
CA LEU A 169 -0.55 1.10 23.21
C LEU A 169 -1.51 1.89 24.11
N SER A 170 -1.29 1.94 25.42
CA SER A 170 -2.18 2.64 26.36
C SER A 170 -2.45 4.11 26.01
N LEU A 171 -1.46 4.79 25.40
CA LEU A 171 -1.56 6.19 24.99
C LEU A 171 -2.51 6.44 23.81
N VAL A 172 -3.00 5.39 23.14
CA VAL A 172 -4.02 5.50 22.08
C VAL A 172 -5.32 6.12 22.61
N HIS A 173 -5.65 5.94 23.89
CA HIS A 173 -6.81 6.59 24.50
C HIS A 173 -6.67 8.12 24.62
N HIS A 174 -5.44 8.65 24.53
CA HIS A 174 -5.16 10.10 24.51
C HIS A 174 -5.06 10.69 23.10
N MET A 175 -5.36 9.89 22.08
CA MET A 175 -5.54 10.36 20.70
C MET A 175 -6.92 11.00 20.52
N GLY A 176 -6.99 12.01 19.66
CA GLY A 176 -8.26 12.57 19.18
C GLY A 176 -9.03 11.54 18.35
N GLU A 177 -10.31 11.82 18.08
CA GLU A 177 -11.10 10.94 17.21
C GLU A 177 -10.60 10.99 15.76
N GLY A 178 -10.57 9.82 15.11
CA GLY A 178 -10.08 9.70 13.74
C GLY A 178 -9.85 8.26 13.30
N ILE A 179 -9.60 8.08 12.01
CA ILE A 179 -9.40 6.77 11.37
C ILE A 179 -8.18 6.03 11.95
N GLY A 180 -7.09 6.74 12.22
CA GLY A 180 -5.89 6.12 12.79
C GLY A 180 -6.07 5.69 14.25
N LYS A 181 -6.85 6.44 15.04
CA LYS A 181 -7.24 6.00 16.39
C LYS A 181 -8.10 4.74 16.33
N THR A 182 -9.08 4.71 15.42
CA THR A 182 -9.98 3.55 15.24
C THR A 182 -9.16 2.28 14.96
N SER A 183 -8.22 2.38 14.02
CA SER A 183 -7.30 1.30 13.65
C SER A 183 -6.41 0.85 14.82
N LEU A 184 -5.85 1.77 15.62
CA LEU A 184 -5.05 1.43 16.80
C LEU A 184 -5.87 0.86 17.97
N ILE A 185 -7.12 1.30 18.14
CA ILE A 185 -8.02 0.76 19.16
C ILE A 185 -8.37 -0.71 18.87
N ASP A 186 -8.55 -1.06 17.60
CA ASP A 186 -8.74 -2.46 17.20
C ASP A 186 -7.55 -3.33 17.62
N VAL A 187 -6.32 -2.83 17.44
CA VAL A 187 -5.11 -3.51 17.92
C VAL A 187 -5.09 -3.63 19.44
N PHE A 188 -5.27 -2.51 20.15
CA PHE A 188 -5.24 -2.46 21.61
C PHE A 188 -6.24 -3.46 22.24
N ASN A 189 -7.50 -3.44 21.78
CA ASN A 189 -8.54 -4.31 22.31
C ASN A 189 -8.29 -5.80 22.00
N SER A 190 -7.69 -6.08 20.85
CA SER A 190 -7.36 -7.45 20.42
C SER A 190 -6.21 -8.03 21.25
N LEU A 191 -5.17 -7.23 21.51
CA LEU A 191 -4.07 -7.60 22.42
C LEU A 191 -4.58 -7.82 23.84
N GLN A 192 -5.38 -6.89 24.36
CA GLN A 192 -5.97 -7.02 25.69
C GLN A 192 -6.82 -8.30 25.80
N SER A 193 -7.59 -8.64 24.77
CA SER A 193 -8.39 -9.88 24.76
C SER A 193 -7.49 -11.13 24.74
N LYS A 194 -6.41 -11.10 23.94
CA LYS A 194 -5.44 -12.20 23.83
C LYS A 194 -4.75 -12.46 25.17
N GLU A 195 -4.28 -11.41 25.83
CA GLU A 195 -3.65 -11.47 27.15
C GLU A 195 -4.59 -12.04 28.21
N ASN A 196 -5.89 -11.76 28.09
CA ASN A 196 -6.93 -12.28 28.98
C ASN A 196 -7.48 -13.65 28.56
N ASN A 197 -6.88 -14.32 27.57
CA ASN A 197 -7.34 -15.60 27.01
C ASN A 197 -8.81 -15.58 26.55
N ARG A 198 -9.25 -14.47 25.95
CA ARG A 198 -10.58 -14.28 25.38
C ARG A 198 -10.49 -14.26 23.85
N PRO A 199 -11.56 -14.55 23.11
CA PRO A 199 -11.60 -14.27 21.69
C PRO A 199 -11.49 -12.75 21.44
N PRO A 200 -10.94 -12.32 20.29
CA PRO A 200 -10.90 -10.91 19.94
C PRO A 200 -12.32 -10.34 19.79
N PRO A 201 -12.53 -9.05 20.10
CA PRO A 201 -13.80 -8.39 19.85
C PRO A 201 -14.03 -8.21 18.35
N ILE A 202 -15.26 -7.86 17.98
CA ILE A 202 -15.56 -7.38 16.63
C ILE A 202 -14.91 -6.00 16.48
N CYS A 203 -13.98 -5.91 15.53
CA CYS A 203 -13.21 -4.69 15.25
C CYS A 203 -13.96 -3.76 14.29
N VAL A 204 -13.63 -2.48 14.35
CA VAL A 204 -14.30 -1.43 13.56
C VAL A 204 -13.75 -1.37 12.14
N THR A 205 -12.42 -1.44 11.98
CA THR A 205 -11.76 -1.39 10.66
C THR A 205 -12.10 -2.60 9.79
N HIS A 206 -12.16 -3.78 10.40
CA HIS A 206 -12.62 -5.00 9.77
C HIS A 206 -13.11 -5.96 10.85
N PRO A 207 -14.28 -6.63 10.72
CA PRO A 207 -14.88 -7.42 11.81
C PRO A 207 -13.95 -8.49 12.41
N PHE A 208 -13.04 -9.03 11.59
CA PHE A 208 -12.08 -10.06 11.98
C PHE A 208 -10.65 -9.55 12.22
N ALA A 209 -10.38 -8.24 12.20
CA ALA A 209 -9.02 -7.70 12.31
C ALA A 209 -8.26 -8.23 13.53
N GLY A 210 -8.93 -8.37 14.67
CA GLY A 210 -8.32 -8.85 15.91
C GLY A 210 -7.77 -10.27 15.85
N TRP A 211 -8.25 -11.11 14.92
CA TRP A 211 -7.72 -12.46 14.73
C TRP A 211 -6.30 -12.49 14.18
N LEU A 212 -5.80 -11.37 13.61
CA LEU A 212 -4.40 -11.25 13.18
C LEU A 212 -3.41 -11.46 14.34
N PHE A 213 -3.83 -11.21 15.58
CA PHE A 213 -2.97 -11.36 16.76
C PHE A 213 -3.02 -12.77 17.37
N TYR A 214 -3.86 -13.67 16.87
CA TYR A 214 -4.06 -15.01 17.41
C TYR A 214 -3.31 -16.07 16.60
N PRO A 215 -2.99 -17.24 17.16
CA PRO A 215 -2.31 -18.31 16.42
C PRO A 215 -3.13 -18.85 15.24
N SER A 216 -4.45 -18.92 15.38
CA SER A 216 -5.37 -19.39 14.35
C SER A 216 -6.44 -18.35 14.03
N VAL A 217 -6.81 -18.28 12.76
CA VAL A 217 -7.86 -17.40 12.24
C VAL A 217 -9.10 -18.26 11.92
N PRO A 218 -10.32 -17.83 12.28
CA PRO A 218 -11.54 -18.56 11.92
C PRO A 218 -11.77 -18.52 10.40
N ASN A 219 -12.73 -19.32 9.91
CA ASN A 219 -13.13 -19.21 8.51
C ASN A 219 -13.78 -17.84 8.26
N ILE A 220 -13.23 -17.09 7.29
CA ILE A 220 -13.67 -15.73 6.98
C ILE A 220 -14.51 -15.76 5.70
N PRO A 221 -15.68 -15.10 5.67
CA PRO A 221 -16.48 -14.97 4.45
C PRO A 221 -15.73 -14.22 3.35
N ASN A 222 -15.85 -14.67 2.08
CA ASN A 222 -15.18 -14.07 0.93
C ASN A 222 -15.57 -12.61 0.62
N LEU A 223 -16.70 -12.14 1.14
CA LEU A 223 -17.10 -10.72 1.09
C LEU A 223 -17.14 -10.20 2.52
N SER A 224 -16.36 -9.15 2.77
CA SER A 224 -16.33 -8.43 4.04
C SER A 224 -16.56 -6.95 3.77
N GLU A 225 -17.32 -6.30 4.66
CA GLU A 225 -17.59 -4.84 4.61
C GLU A 225 -16.44 -4.01 5.21
N GLY A 226 -15.32 -4.65 5.57
CA GLY A 226 -14.16 -4.00 6.18
C GLY A 226 -13.01 -3.69 5.24
N ASP A 227 -11.93 -3.15 5.79
CA ASP A 227 -10.68 -2.86 5.10
C ASP A 227 -10.18 -4.07 4.27
N VAL A 228 -9.97 -3.84 2.98
CA VAL A 228 -9.59 -4.86 1.99
C VAL A 228 -8.19 -5.41 2.26
N GLU A 229 -7.26 -4.59 2.71
CA GLU A 229 -5.90 -5.04 3.01
C GLU A 229 -5.87 -5.92 4.27
N ILE A 230 -6.66 -5.57 5.29
CA ILE A 230 -6.84 -6.42 6.47
C ILE A 230 -7.48 -7.75 6.05
N HIS A 231 -8.47 -7.71 5.16
CA HIS A 231 -9.12 -8.90 4.63
C HIS A 231 -8.13 -9.83 3.90
N ILE A 232 -7.29 -9.27 3.02
CA ILE A 232 -6.24 -10.01 2.32
C ILE A 232 -5.23 -10.61 3.31
N ALA A 233 -4.79 -9.84 4.31
CA ALA A 233 -3.85 -10.31 5.33
C ALA A 233 -4.40 -11.49 6.12
N LEU A 234 -5.68 -11.43 6.50
CA LEU A 234 -6.35 -12.54 7.17
C LEU A 234 -6.44 -13.80 6.30
N HIS A 235 -6.78 -13.66 5.02
CA HIS A 235 -6.83 -14.79 4.09
C HIS A 235 -5.45 -15.44 3.88
N ARG A 236 -4.36 -14.66 3.86
CA ARG A 236 -3.00 -15.20 3.80
C ARG A 236 -2.69 -16.11 4.99
N ARG A 237 -3.21 -15.79 6.19
CA ARG A 237 -3.04 -16.61 7.38
C ARG A 237 -3.82 -17.94 7.36
N LEU A 238 -4.84 -18.07 6.52
CA LEU A 238 -5.56 -19.34 6.32
C LEU A 238 -4.81 -20.31 5.40
N GLN A 239 -3.82 -19.82 4.64
CA GLN A 239 -3.04 -20.60 3.67
C GLN A 239 -1.69 -21.09 4.24
N GLN A 240 -1.34 -20.68 5.46
CA GLN A 240 -0.10 -21.04 6.17
C GLN A 240 -0.38 -22.16 7.18
#